data_AF-A0A6L6BPL0-F1
#
_entry.id   AF-A0A6L6BPL0-F1
#
_cell.length_a   1.000
_cell.length_b   1.000
_cell.length_c   1.000
_cell.angle_alpha   90.00
_cell.angle_beta   90.00
_cell.angle_gamma   90.00
#
_symmetry.space_group_name_H-M   'P 1'
#
loop_
_entity.id
_entity.type
_entity.pdbx_description
1 polymer ?
#
loop_
_entity_poly.entity_id
_entity_poly.type
_entity_poly.pdbx_seq_one_letter_code
_entity_poly.pdbx_strand_id
1 'polypeptide(L)'
;MDAPLKAKSGHQGTAMALAPLAHVLYSRVMKHDPTDSLWPDRDRFILSAGHASILQYSMLFLQGYGLEMSDIQAFRQWGSATPGHPERG
;
A
#
# COMPACT_ATOMS: atom_id res chain seq x y z
N MET A 1 -5.16 -9.14 5.30
CA MET A 1 -6.23 -9.47 6.26
C MET A 1 -5.81 -9.09 7.68
N ASP A 2 -4.57 -9.42 8.05
CA ASP A 2 -4.15 -9.35 9.45
C ASP A 2 -3.96 -7.93 9.99
N ALA A 3 -3.46 -6.99 9.21
CA ALA A 3 -3.22 -5.62 9.70
C ALA A 3 -4.53 -4.90 10.09
N PRO A 4 -5.61 -4.88 9.27
CA PRO A 4 -6.91 -4.37 9.71
C PRO A 4 -7.49 -5.10 10.92
N LEU A 5 -7.28 -6.42 11.00
CA LEU A 5 -7.75 -7.23 12.14
C LEU A 5 -7.02 -6.85 13.43
N LYS A 6 -5.68 -6.75 13.40
CA LYS A 6 -4.85 -6.32 14.53
C LYS A 6 -5.21 -4.91 14.99
N ALA A 7 -5.43 -4.00 14.05
CA ALA A 7 -5.87 -2.63 14.34
C ALA A 7 -7.32 -2.55 14.86
N LYS A 8 -8.09 -3.64 14.78
CA LYS A 8 -9.55 -3.67 14.99
C LYS A 8 -10.27 -2.59 14.18
N SER A 9 -9.74 -2.26 13.00
CA SER A 9 -10.15 -1.12 12.19
C SER A 9 -9.61 -1.25 10.76
N GLY A 10 -10.45 -0.99 9.75
CA GLY A 10 -10.03 -0.93 8.34
C GLY A 10 -10.86 -1.80 7.39
N HIS A 11 -10.49 -1.80 6.10
CA HIS A 11 -11.28 -2.42 5.04
C HIS A 11 -10.48 -3.50 4.31
N GLN A 12 -10.83 -4.76 4.56
CA GLN A 12 -10.13 -5.92 3.99
C GLN A 12 -10.76 -6.46 2.71
N GLY A 13 -12.08 -6.33 2.52
CA GLY A 13 -12.79 -6.93 1.39
C GLY A 13 -12.30 -6.43 0.03
N THR A 14 -12.30 -5.10 -0.19
CA THR A 14 -11.81 -4.51 -1.44
C THR A 14 -10.33 -4.81 -1.68
N ALA A 15 -9.50 -4.79 -0.63
CA ALA A 15 -8.07 -5.11 -0.74
C ALA A 15 -7.85 -6.56 -1.20
N MET A 16 -8.60 -7.52 -0.66
CA MET A 16 -8.53 -8.92 -1.08
C MET A 16 -8.98 -9.10 -2.53
N ALA A 17 -10.10 -8.48 -2.92
CA ALA A 17 -10.65 -8.59 -4.27
C ALA A 17 -9.70 -8.04 -5.34
N LEU A 18 -8.99 -6.94 -5.02
CA LEU A 18 -8.07 -6.29 -5.96
C LEU A 18 -6.64 -6.82 -5.88
N ALA A 19 -6.31 -7.73 -4.97
CA ALA A 19 -4.93 -8.23 -4.81
C ALA A 19 -4.33 -8.82 -6.11
N PRO A 20 -5.06 -9.65 -6.90
CA PRO A 20 -4.54 -10.14 -8.18
C PRO A 20 -4.28 -9.02 -9.20
N LEU A 21 -5.18 -8.04 -9.28
CA LEU A 21 -5.04 -6.89 -10.16
C LEU A 21 -3.82 -6.04 -9.77
N ALA A 22 -3.71 -5.69 -8.49
CA ALA A 22 -2.61 -4.91 -7.97
C ALA A 22 -1.27 -5.62 -8.17
N HIS A 23 -1.21 -6.95 -7.94
CA HIS A 23 0.00 -7.72 -8.21
C HIS A 23 0.43 -7.60 -9.67
N VAL A 24 -0.48 -7.77 -10.63
CA VAL A 24 -0.14 -7.65 -12.06
C VAL A 24 0.29 -6.22 -12.39
N LEU A 25 -0.42 -5.21 -11.89
CA LEU A 25 -0.08 -3.81 -12.13
C LEU A 25 1.33 -3.47 -11.64
N TYR A 26 1.63 -3.76 -10.36
CA TYR A 26 2.92 -3.44 -9.75
C TYR A 26 4.06 -4.30 -10.29
N SER A 27 3.87 -5.60 -10.48
CA SER A 27 4.99 -6.49 -10.83
C SER A 27 5.26 -6.63 -12.33
N ARG A 28 4.33 -6.23 -13.21
CA ARG A 28 4.43 -6.53 -14.64
C ARG A 28 4.11 -5.37 -15.58
N VAL A 29 3.31 -4.41 -15.15
CA VAL A 29 2.78 -3.37 -16.06
C VAL A 29 3.43 -2.02 -15.79
N MET A 30 3.46 -1.59 -14.52
CA MET A 30 3.91 -0.25 -14.19
C MET A 30 5.42 -0.10 -14.33
N LYS A 31 5.84 1.00 -14.96
CA LYS A 31 7.20 1.51 -14.96
C LYS A 31 7.43 2.32 -13.69
N HIS A 32 8.12 1.73 -12.71
CA HIS A 32 8.41 2.40 -11.44
C HIS A 32 9.74 1.94 -10.87
N ASP A 33 10.34 2.76 -10.00
CA ASP A 33 11.57 2.43 -9.27
C ASP A 33 11.33 2.62 -7.77
N PRO A 34 11.36 1.54 -6.97
CA PRO A 34 11.24 1.62 -5.51
C PRO A 34 12.38 2.40 -4.83
N THR A 35 13.56 2.47 -5.45
CA THR A 35 14.73 3.20 -4.94
C THR A 35 14.71 4.70 -5.28
N ASP A 36 13.92 5.09 -6.29
CA ASP A 36 13.65 6.49 -6.64
C ASP A 36 12.14 6.72 -6.87
N SER A 37 11.41 6.90 -5.76
CA SER A 37 9.97 7.17 -5.79
C SER A 37 9.60 8.55 -6.37
N LEU A 38 10.59 9.41 -6.59
CA LEU A 38 10.41 10.75 -7.14
C LEU A 38 10.78 10.85 -8.63
N TRP A 39 11.29 9.78 -9.23
CA TRP A 39 11.61 9.67 -10.64
C TRP A 39 10.51 10.33 -11.51
N PRO A 40 10.84 11.38 -12.28
CA PRO A 40 9.83 12.17 -13.00
C PRO A 40 9.00 11.38 -14.02
N ASP A 41 9.59 10.37 -14.66
CA ASP A 41 8.99 9.58 -15.75
C ASP A 41 8.45 8.22 -15.29
N ARG A 42 8.20 8.05 -13.98
CA ARG A 42 7.50 6.89 -13.45
C ARG A 42 6.01 6.94 -13.77
N ASP A 43 5.41 5.77 -13.91
CA ASP A 43 3.96 5.65 -13.93
C ASP A 43 3.34 6.09 -12.60
N ARG A 44 2.15 6.69 -12.67
CA ARG A 44 1.43 7.20 -11.50
C ARG A 44 0.27 6.30 -11.13
N PHE A 45 0.41 5.60 -10.02
CA PHE A 45 -0.67 4.85 -9.41
C PHE A 45 -1.51 5.74 -8.48
N ILE A 46 -2.83 5.75 -8.65
CA ILE A 46 -3.77 6.44 -7.77
C ILE A 46 -4.82 5.43 -7.29
N LEU A 47 -4.81 5.14 -5.98
CA LEU A 47 -5.87 4.35 -5.36
C LEU A 47 -7.06 5.25 -5.01
N SER A 48 -7.96 5.46 -5.98
CA SER A 48 -9.18 6.26 -5.77
C SER A 48 -10.07 5.69 -4.65
N ALA A 49 -10.15 4.35 -4.56
CA ALA A 49 -10.78 3.64 -3.44
C ALA A 49 -9.86 3.61 -2.21
N GLY A 50 -9.49 4.79 -1.68
CA GLY A 50 -8.48 4.95 -0.63
C GLY A 50 -8.78 4.20 0.67
N HIS A 51 -10.04 3.80 0.90
CA HIS A 51 -10.41 2.98 2.05
C HIS A 51 -9.73 1.60 2.03
N ALA A 52 -9.33 1.11 0.86
CA ALA A 52 -8.57 -0.12 0.64
C ALA A 52 -7.05 0.08 0.86
N SER A 53 -6.65 1.04 1.70
CA SER A 53 -5.27 1.47 1.97
C SER A 53 -4.28 0.33 2.20
N ILE A 54 -4.68 -0.71 2.94
CA ILE A 54 -3.82 -1.87 3.21
C ILE A 54 -3.32 -2.57 1.94
N LEU A 55 -4.08 -2.53 0.83
CA LEU A 55 -3.64 -3.02 -0.47
C LEU A 55 -2.39 -2.28 -0.95
N GLN A 56 -2.45 -0.95 -0.95
CA GLN A 56 -1.34 -0.11 -1.41
C GLN A 56 -0.13 -0.28 -0.51
N TYR A 57 -0.29 -0.26 0.82
CA TYR A 57 0.83 -0.49 1.73
C TYR A 57 1.47 -1.87 1.57
N SER A 58 0.66 -2.90 1.30
CA SER A 58 1.17 -4.25 1.03
C SER A 58 2.00 -4.28 -0.25
N MET A 59 1.54 -3.61 -1.31
CA MET A 59 2.31 -3.52 -2.57
C MET A 59 3.58 -2.70 -2.41
N LEU A 60 3.54 -1.58 -1.67
CA LEU A 60 4.73 -0.77 -1.38
C LEU A 60 5.77 -1.56 -0.58
N PHE A 61 5.35 -2.29 0.46
CA PHE A 61 6.20 -3.20 1.22
C PHE A 61 6.82 -4.29 0.32
N LEU A 62 6.00 -5.01 -0.44
CA LEU A 62 6.46 -6.11 -1.29
C LEU A 62 7.38 -5.66 -2.43
N GLN A 63 7.17 -4.46 -2.97
CA GLN A 63 8.01 -3.90 -4.04
C GLN A 63 9.26 -3.19 -3.50
N GLY A 64 9.45 -3.08 -2.18
CA GLY A 64 10.67 -2.53 -1.60
C GLY A 64 10.72 -1.00 -1.51
N TYR A 65 9.58 -0.33 -1.32
CA TYR A 65 9.49 1.14 -1.15
C TYR A 65 9.93 1.64 0.24
N GLY A 66 10.69 0.83 0.99
CA GLY A 66 11.18 1.20 2.32
C GLY A 66 10.19 1.05 3.47
N LEU A 67 8.94 0.62 3.21
CA LEU A 67 8.08 0.13 4.30
C LEU A 67 8.63 -1.18 4.84
N GLU A 68 8.57 -1.36 6.15
CA GLU A 68 8.97 -2.57 6.85
C GLU A 68 7.75 -3.32 7.41
N MET A 69 7.99 -4.54 7.90
CA MET A 69 6.93 -5.35 8.54
C MET A 69 6.36 -4.64 9.78
N SER A 70 7.18 -3.90 10.52
CA SER A 70 6.78 -3.06 11.65
C SER A 70 5.74 -2.01 11.24
N ASP A 71 5.89 -1.38 10.08
CA ASP A 71 4.93 -0.39 9.56
C ASP A 71 3.58 -1.03 9.22
N ILE A 72 3.58 -2.21 8.59
CA ILE A 72 2.36 -2.95 8.30
C ILE A 72 1.66 -3.35 9.61
N GLN A 73 2.44 -3.76 10.61
CA GLN A 73 1.94 -4.09 11.94
C GLN A 73 1.44 -2.89 12.74
N ALA A 74 1.85 -1.67 12.37
CA ALA A 74 1.42 -0.40 12.95
C ALA A 74 0.29 0.27 12.15
N PHE A 75 -0.42 -0.48 11.29
CA PHE A 75 -1.56 0.01 10.54
C PHE A 75 -2.58 0.75 11.44
N ARG A 76 -2.94 1.97 11.04
CA ARG A 76 -3.87 2.87 11.77
C ARG A 76 -3.45 3.23 13.19
N GLN A 77 -2.18 3.08 13.54
CA GLN A 77 -1.65 3.53 14.82
C GLN A 77 -1.11 4.95 14.74
N TRP A 78 -1.06 5.63 15.88
CA TRP A 78 -0.52 6.98 15.98
C TRP A 78 0.96 7.01 15.54
N GLY A 79 1.31 7.98 14.68
CA GLY A 79 2.67 8.16 14.19
C GLY A 79 3.16 7.09 13.21
N SER A 80 2.30 6.20 12.72
CA SER A 80 2.72 5.18 11.75
C SER A 80 2.77 5.72 10.31
N ALA A 81 3.59 5.09 9.48
CA ALA A 81 3.64 5.32 8.04
C ALA A 81 2.45 4.70 7.28
N THR A 82 1.50 4.08 7.98
CA THR A 82 0.37 3.32 7.42
C THR A 82 -0.98 3.82 7.96
N PRO A 83 -1.35 5.09 7.72
CA PRO A 83 -2.62 5.67 8.17
C PRO A 83 -3.84 5.00 7.52
N GLY A 84 -5.04 5.31 8.02
CA GLY A 84 -6.27 4.63 7.62
C GLY A 84 -6.68 4.77 6.16
N HIS A 85 -6.24 5.85 5.51
CA HIS A 85 -6.28 6.12 4.07
C HIS A 85 -4.85 6.54 3.65
N PRO A 86 -4.40 6.33 2.40
CA PRO A 86 -3.06 6.73 1.98
C PRO A 86 -2.92 8.25 2.01
N GLU A 87 -1.85 8.71 2.64
CA GLU A 87 -1.49 10.13 2.73
C GLU A 87 -0.18 10.36 1.98
N ARG A 88 -0.10 11.42 1.18
CA ARG A 88 1.14 11.82 0.52
C ARG A 88 1.93 12.70 1.50
N GLY A 89 3.11 12.22 1.92
CA GLY A 89 4.01 12.91 2.84
C GLY A 89 5.40 12.31 2.82
#